data_AF-A0A3M2BYT6-F1
#
_entry.id   AF-A0A3M2BYT6-F1
#
_cell.length_a   1.000
_cell.length_b   1.000
_cell.length_c   1.000
_cell.angle_alpha   90.00
_cell.angle_beta   90.00
_cell.angle_gamma   90.00
#
_symmetry.space_group_name_H-M   'P 1'
#
loop_
_entity.id
_entity.type
_entity.pdbx_description
1 polymer ?
#
loop_
_entity_poly.entity_id
_entity_poly.type
_entity_poly.pdbx_seq_one_letter_code
_entity_poly.pdbx_strand_id
1 'polypeptide(L)'
;MFRRLKNLIKGFVGLFISGLEKANPRALIEAEKENLRQQIARFNDNLATHAGFVERLMRQIKNQEKEEQDLAAKTAAHLKLGHRQTAGQYALRLKSLRQQLEENRAQLEQAEQTYQKLLKARDVSVREAQQKIDALKRMISEAEMLEAQAELQEMAQGMISSIGGAGDTLSRVEEYLTERRDKAAGRARVAAGSIDSSQVELMEAEQEALGDQALAEFAAAYGLEMPAAEAAETAAAEDRGEAAPPVKDLGPAVPES
;
A
#
# COMPACT_ATOMS: atom_id res chain seq x y z
N MET A 1 7.37 25.08 -49.44
CA MET A 1 7.12 23.73 -48.89
C MET A 1 6.72 23.73 -47.40
N PHE A 2 7.45 24.42 -46.51
CA PHE A 2 7.25 24.43 -45.04
C PHE A 2 5.80 24.34 -44.49
N ARG A 3 4.81 25.03 -45.09
CA ARG A 3 3.40 24.99 -44.65
C ARG A 3 2.79 23.57 -44.71
N ARG A 4 3.21 22.72 -45.66
CA ARG A 4 2.81 21.30 -45.71
C ARG A 4 3.49 20.46 -44.61
N LEU A 5 4.80 20.67 -44.38
CA LEU A 5 5.54 19.99 -43.31
C LEU A 5 4.98 20.33 -41.92
N LYS A 6 4.65 21.60 -41.66
CA LYS A 6 4.03 22.04 -40.40
C LYS A 6 2.65 21.39 -40.18
N ASN A 7 1.86 21.22 -41.25
CA ASN A 7 0.59 20.50 -41.16
C ASN A 7 0.78 18.99 -40.94
N LEU A 8 1.78 18.38 -41.59
CA LEU A 8 2.10 16.96 -41.44
C LEU A 8 2.52 16.64 -39.99
N ILE A 9 3.42 17.45 -39.41
CA ILE A 9 3.85 17.32 -38.00
C ILE A 9 2.65 17.52 -37.06
N LYS A 10 1.78 18.50 -37.32
CA LYS A 10 0.59 18.73 -36.48
C LYS A 10 -0.42 17.58 -36.55
N GLY A 11 -0.58 16.95 -37.72
CA GLY A 11 -1.38 15.74 -37.90
C GLY A 11 -0.76 14.52 -37.21
N PHE A 12 0.56 14.36 -37.31
CA PHE A 12 1.30 13.26 -36.67
C PHE A 12 1.22 13.33 -35.14
N VAL A 13 1.39 14.52 -34.55
CA VAL A 13 1.20 14.75 -33.11
C VAL A 13 -0.25 14.51 -32.69
N GLY A 14 -1.24 14.94 -33.48
CA GLY A 14 -2.66 14.65 -33.20
C GLY A 14 -3.00 13.16 -33.24
N LEU A 15 -2.43 12.42 -34.19
CA LEU A 15 -2.56 10.96 -34.28
C LEU A 15 -1.84 10.24 -33.13
N PHE A 16 -0.67 10.74 -32.69
CA PHE A 16 0.03 10.17 -31.53
C PHE A 16 -0.72 10.37 -30.21
N ILE A 17 -1.34 11.54 -29.99
CA ILE A 17 -2.19 11.78 -28.82
C ILE A 17 -3.40 10.83 -28.85
N SER A 18 -4.17 10.85 -29.94
CA SER A 18 -5.34 9.98 -30.15
C SER A 18 -5.00 8.48 -30.07
N GLY A 19 -3.79 8.08 -30.49
CA GLY A 19 -3.29 6.71 -30.43
C GLY A 19 -2.85 6.28 -29.03
N LEU A 20 -2.11 7.12 -28.29
CA LEU A 20 -1.69 6.81 -26.92
C LEU A 20 -2.86 6.77 -25.94
N GLU A 21 -3.83 7.68 -26.08
CA GLU A 21 -5.05 7.68 -25.27
C GLU A 21 -5.90 6.42 -25.51
N LYS A 22 -5.93 5.88 -26.73
CA LYS A 22 -6.57 4.59 -27.04
C LYS A 22 -5.78 3.36 -26.59
N ALA A 23 -4.46 3.36 -26.76
CA ALA A 23 -3.63 2.17 -26.53
C ALA A 23 -3.39 1.84 -25.05
N ASN A 24 -3.82 2.70 -24.11
CA ASN A 24 -3.67 2.45 -22.69
C ASN A 24 -4.77 3.13 -21.85
N PRO A 25 -6.01 2.58 -21.79
CA PRO A 25 -7.10 3.15 -21.00
C PRO A 25 -6.73 3.31 -19.50
N ARG A 26 -5.83 2.45 -18.99
CA ARG A 26 -5.30 2.54 -17.62
C ARG A 26 -4.45 3.80 -17.39
N ALA A 27 -3.77 4.31 -18.42
CA ALA A 27 -3.04 5.58 -18.35
C ALA A 27 -3.97 6.81 -18.30
N LEU A 28 -5.17 6.75 -18.91
CA LEU A 28 -6.18 7.81 -18.77
C LEU A 28 -6.66 7.95 -17.31
N ILE A 29 -6.86 6.83 -16.62
CA ILE A 29 -7.18 6.83 -15.18
C ILE A 29 -6.03 7.45 -14.37
N GLU A 30 -4.77 7.12 -14.67
CA GLU A 30 -3.63 7.68 -13.94
C GLU A 30 -3.43 9.18 -14.20
N ALA A 31 -3.65 9.63 -15.45
CA ALA A 31 -3.65 11.04 -15.79
C ALA A 31 -4.75 11.82 -15.05
N GLU A 32 -5.96 11.27 -14.93
CA GLU A 32 -7.06 11.93 -14.20
C GLU A 32 -6.87 11.91 -12.67
N LYS A 33 -6.24 10.86 -12.11
CA LYS A 33 -5.78 10.87 -10.71
C LYS A 33 -4.75 11.97 -10.45
N GLU A 34 -3.76 12.14 -11.33
CA GLU A 34 -2.74 13.18 -11.19
C GLU A 34 -3.34 14.58 -11.37
N ASN A 35 -4.28 14.74 -12.32
CA ASN A 35 -5.08 15.95 -12.48
C ASN A 35 -5.84 16.28 -11.19
N LEU A 36 -6.53 15.30 -10.58
CA LEU A 36 -7.20 15.46 -9.29
C LEU A 36 -6.21 15.81 -8.16
N ARG A 37 -5.03 15.18 -8.10
CA ARG A 37 -3.98 15.49 -7.10
C ARG A 37 -3.51 16.95 -7.23
N GLN A 38 -3.31 17.42 -8.46
CA GLN A 38 -2.95 18.83 -8.72
C GLN A 38 -4.08 19.81 -8.42
N GLN A 39 -5.34 19.44 -8.67
CA GLN A 39 -6.50 20.24 -8.27
C GLN A 39 -6.61 20.35 -6.74
N ILE A 40 -6.45 19.24 -6.01
CA ILE A 40 -6.43 19.21 -4.54
C ILE A 40 -5.32 20.10 -3.98
N ALA A 41 -4.11 20.05 -4.56
CA ALA A 41 -3.02 20.93 -4.16
C ALA A 41 -3.41 22.41 -4.31
N ARG A 42 -3.89 22.82 -5.49
CA ARG A 42 -4.35 24.20 -5.75
C ARG A 42 -5.49 24.64 -4.83
N PHE A 43 -6.43 23.75 -4.49
CA PHE A 43 -7.46 24.04 -3.49
C PHE A 43 -6.86 24.28 -2.10
N ASN A 44 -5.92 23.44 -1.68
CA ASN A 44 -5.27 23.55 -0.37
C ASN A 44 -4.41 24.82 -0.26
N ASP A 45 -3.68 25.21 -1.32
CA ASP A 45 -2.88 26.44 -1.35
C ASP A 45 -3.77 27.69 -1.22
N ASN A 46 -4.90 27.72 -1.94
CA ASN A 46 -5.89 28.79 -1.86
C ASN A 46 -6.57 28.83 -0.48
N LEU A 47 -6.92 27.66 0.09
CA LEU A 47 -7.50 27.55 1.43
C LEU A 47 -6.53 28.01 2.52
N ALA A 48 -5.26 27.62 2.44
CA ALA A 48 -4.21 28.06 3.37
C ALA A 48 -3.99 29.58 3.30
N THR A 49 -4.03 30.15 2.09
CA THR A 49 -3.94 31.60 1.87
C THR A 49 -5.11 32.35 2.52
N HIS A 50 -6.34 31.86 2.36
CA HIS A 50 -7.52 32.45 3.01
C HIS A 50 -7.53 32.26 4.54
N ALA A 51 -7.14 31.08 5.05
CA ALA A 51 -7.01 30.82 6.48
C ALA A 51 -5.95 31.75 7.13
N GLY A 52 -4.81 31.96 6.46
CA GLY A 52 -3.79 32.93 6.90
C GLY A 52 -4.29 34.37 6.95
N PHE A 53 -5.24 34.75 6.09
CA PHE A 53 -5.88 36.06 6.14
C PHE A 53 -6.86 36.19 7.32
N VAL A 54 -7.68 35.16 7.57
CA VAL A 54 -8.58 35.05 8.73
C VAL A 54 -7.79 35.16 10.04
N GLU A 55 -6.75 34.33 10.22
CA GLU A 55 -5.85 34.36 11.38
C GLU A 55 -5.18 35.73 11.60
N ARG A 56 -4.80 36.41 10.52
CA ARG A 56 -4.24 37.77 10.59
C ARG A 56 -5.28 38.78 11.09
N LEU A 57 -6.51 38.73 10.58
CA LEU A 57 -7.60 39.62 11.02
C LEU A 57 -7.98 39.36 12.49
N MET A 58 -8.14 38.10 12.90
CA MET A 58 -8.38 37.73 14.30
C MET A 58 -7.30 38.28 15.24
N ARG A 59 -6.02 38.20 14.83
CA ARG A 59 -4.88 38.75 15.57
C ARG A 59 -4.89 40.27 15.62
N GLN A 60 -5.26 40.94 14.53
CA GLN A 60 -5.39 42.40 14.48
C GLN A 60 -6.51 42.88 15.41
N ILE A 61 -7.70 42.30 15.31
CA ILE A 61 -8.85 42.61 16.17
C ILE A 61 -8.48 42.42 17.64
N LYS A 62 -7.91 41.26 18.02
CA LYS A 62 -7.50 40.96 19.41
C LYS A 62 -6.43 41.90 19.97
N ASN A 63 -5.63 42.53 19.12
CA ASN A 63 -4.67 43.58 19.53
C ASN A 63 -5.36 44.94 19.67
N GLN A 64 -6.21 45.30 18.71
CA GLN A 64 -6.98 46.55 18.74
C GLN A 64 -7.99 46.58 19.91
N GLU A 65 -8.61 45.45 20.28
CA GLU A 65 -9.50 45.35 21.45
C GLU A 65 -8.78 45.65 22.77
N LYS A 66 -7.51 45.24 22.90
CA LYS A 66 -6.68 45.61 24.04
C LYS A 66 -6.35 47.09 24.03
N GLU A 67 -5.95 47.63 22.88
CA GLU A 67 -5.68 49.06 22.74
C GLU A 67 -6.95 49.91 22.98
N GLU A 68 -8.14 49.41 22.64
CA GLU A 68 -9.42 50.05 22.94
C GLU A 68 -9.64 50.15 24.46
N GLN A 69 -9.44 49.06 25.20
CA GLN A 69 -9.53 49.03 26.67
C GLN A 69 -8.51 49.98 27.30
N ASP A 70 -7.27 49.98 26.80
CA ASP A 70 -6.17 50.84 27.24
C ASP A 70 -6.48 52.33 27.02
N LEU A 71 -6.95 52.69 25.82
CA LEU A 71 -7.34 54.07 25.47
C LEU A 71 -8.58 54.52 26.25
N ALA A 72 -9.56 53.64 26.47
CA ALA A 72 -10.73 53.94 27.29
C ALA A 72 -10.34 54.20 28.76
N ALA A 73 -9.47 53.36 29.34
CA ALA A 73 -8.94 53.55 30.69
C ALA A 73 -8.15 54.86 30.82
N LYS A 74 -7.24 55.15 29.88
CA LYS A 74 -6.48 56.41 29.84
C LYS A 74 -7.38 57.63 29.70
N THR A 75 -8.40 57.56 28.83
CA THR A 75 -9.42 58.62 28.67
C THR A 75 -10.17 58.88 29.99
N ALA A 76 -10.66 57.81 30.62
CA ALA A 76 -11.41 57.91 31.87
C ALA A 76 -10.56 58.43 33.04
N ALA A 77 -9.29 58.02 33.14
CA ALA A 77 -8.35 58.50 34.15
C ALA A 77 -8.07 60.00 33.99
N HIS A 78 -7.70 60.45 32.78
CA HIS A 78 -7.46 61.88 32.53
C HIS A 78 -8.72 62.75 32.69
N LEU A 79 -9.91 62.21 32.37
CA LEU A 79 -11.17 62.92 32.61
C LEU A 79 -11.47 63.09 34.11
N LYS A 80 -11.24 62.06 34.93
CA LYS A 80 -11.36 62.12 36.40
C LYS A 80 -10.39 63.11 37.03
N LEU A 81 -9.18 63.23 36.47
CA LEU A 81 -8.17 64.22 36.90
C LEU A 81 -8.44 65.64 36.36
N GLY A 82 -9.51 65.86 35.59
CA GLY A 82 -9.83 67.16 35.00
C GLY A 82 -8.96 67.57 33.81
N HIS A 83 -8.05 66.71 33.34
CA HIS A 83 -7.12 66.95 32.22
C HIS A 83 -7.85 66.85 30.86
N ARG A 84 -8.84 67.74 30.64
CA ARG A 84 -9.80 67.68 29.52
C ARG A 84 -9.15 67.63 28.14
N GLN A 85 -8.06 68.38 27.90
CA GLN A 85 -7.37 68.39 26.61
C GLN A 85 -6.74 67.02 26.30
N THR A 86 -6.04 66.42 27.28
CA THR A 86 -5.44 65.09 27.16
C THR A 86 -6.50 64.00 27.01
N ALA A 87 -7.58 64.06 27.80
CA ALA A 87 -8.72 63.15 27.67
C ALA A 87 -9.37 63.23 26.28
N GLY A 88 -9.51 64.44 25.72
CA GLY A 88 -10.03 64.64 24.35
C GLY A 88 -9.14 64.01 23.27
N GLN A 89 -7.81 64.11 23.40
CA GLN A 89 -6.89 63.45 22.46
C GLN A 89 -7.01 61.92 22.50
N TYR A 90 -7.09 61.32 23.70
CA TYR A 90 -7.30 59.87 23.83
C TYR A 90 -8.68 59.44 23.33
N ALA A 91 -9.73 60.22 23.56
CA ALA A 91 -11.08 59.95 23.06
C ALA A 91 -11.17 59.97 21.51
N LEU A 92 -10.44 60.88 20.86
CA LEU A 92 -10.35 60.90 19.38
C LEU A 92 -9.64 59.67 18.82
N ARG A 93 -8.53 59.24 19.44
CA ARG A 93 -7.84 57.98 19.09
C ARG A 93 -8.75 56.77 19.29
N LEU A 94 -9.43 56.70 20.44
CA LEU A 94 -10.40 55.65 20.76
C LEU A 94 -11.54 55.56 19.72
N LYS A 95 -12.07 56.71 19.26
CA LYS A 95 -13.09 56.72 18.19
C LYS A 95 -12.54 56.14 16.88
N SER A 96 -11.34 56.56 16.47
CA SER A 96 -10.71 56.08 15.23
C SER A 96 -10.42 54.57 15.29
N LEU A 97 -9.90 54.09 16.42
CA LEU A 97 -9.64 52.67 16.65
C LEU A 97 -10.91 51.82 16.64
N ARG A 98 -12.00 52.31 17.23
CA ARG A 98 -13.32 51.63 17.21
C ARG A 98 -13.87 51.46 15.80
N GLN A 99 -13.73 52.48 14.94
CA GLN A 99 -14.12 52.38 13.53
C GLN A 99 -13.28 51.31 12.81
N GLN A 100 -11.96 51.30 13.02
CA GLN A 100 -11.08 50.26 12.43
C GLN A 100 -11.38 48.85 12.96
N LEU A 101 -11.82 48.72 14.22
CA LEU A 101 -12.28 47.46 14.80
C LEU A 101 -13.57 46.95 14.13
N GLU A 102 -14.52 47.85 13.87
CA GLU A 102 -15.77 47.54 13.17
C GLU A 102 -15.49 47.11 11.72
N GLU A 103 -14.67 47.87 11.00
CA GLU A 103 -14.21 47.56 9.64
C GLU A 103 -13.45 46.22 9.57
N ASN A 104 -12.58 45.92 10.54
CA ASN A 104 -11.84 44.66 10.59
C ASN A 104 -12.73 43.47 10.98
N ARG A 105 -13.70 43.64 11.88
CA ARG A 105 -14.68 42.59 12.23
C ARG A 105 -15.58 42.24 11.04
N ALA A 106 -16.04 43.24 10.28
CA ALA A 106 -16.79 43.01 9.05
C ALA A 106 -15.95 42.29 7.98
N GLN A 107 -14.67 42.63 7.83
CA GLN A 107 -13.74 41.89 6.96
C GLN A 107 -13.51 40.45 7.43
N LEU A 108 -13.43 40.20 8.74
CA LEU A 108 -13.26 38.86 9.30
C LEU A 108 -14.46 37.96 8.95
N GLU A 109 -15.69 38.44 9.18
CA GLU A 109 -16.89 37.69 8.84
C GLU A 109 -16.93 37.34 7.34
N GLN A 110 -16.63 38.30 6.46
CA GLN A 110 -16.57 38.08 5.01
C GLN A 110 -15.46 37.10 4.60
N ALA A 111 -14.30 37.14 5.28
CA ALA A 111 -13.19 36.21 5.05
C ALA A 111 -13.54 34.78 5.50
N GLU A 112 -14.16 34.61 6.67
CA GLU A 112 -14.66 33.33 7.17
C GLU A 112 -15.75 32.74 6.27
N GLN A 113 -16.75 33.53 5.88
CA GLN A 113 -17.77 33.12 4.92
C GLN A 113 -17.16 32.68 3.59
N THR A 114 -16.09 33.34 3.13
CA THR A 114 -15.38 32.99 1.88
C THR A 114 -14.60 31.69 2.04
N TYR A 115 -13.88 31.52 3.14
CA TYR A 115 -13.17 30.28 3.47
C TYR A 115 -14.13 29.08 3.55
N GLN A 116 -15.30 29.24 4.18
CA GLN A 116 -16.34 28.20 4.25
C GLN A 116 -16.96 27.88 2.87
N LYS A 117 -17.05 28.85 1.96
CA LYS A 117 -17.46 28.61 0.55
C LYS A 117 -16.38 27.84 -0.22
N LEU A 118 -15.10 28.15 -0.02
CA LEU A 118 -13.97 27.45 -0.64
C LEU A 118 -13.84 25.99 -0.17
N LEU A 119 -14.07 25.71 1.12
CA LEU A 119 -14.10 24.33 1.65
C LEU A 119 -15.18 23.50 0.96
N LYS A 120 -16.40 24.03 0.87
CA LYS A 120 -17.53 23.37 0.18
C LYS A 120 -17.27 23.17 -1.31
N ALA A 121 -16.64 24.15 -1.98
CA ALA A 121 -16.28 24.04 -3.39
C ALA A 121 -15.26 22.91 -3.62
N ARG A 122 -14.19 22.84 -2.81
CA ARG A 122 -13.23 21.71 -2.82
C ARG A 122 -13.96 20.38 -2.67
N ASP A 123 -14.80 20.25 -1.65
CA ASP A 123 -15.43 18.96 -1.31
C ASP A 123 -16.39 18.45 -2.40
N VAL A 124 -17.10 19.37 -3.07
CA VAL A 124 -17.92 19.03 -4.25
C VAL A 124 -17.02 18.61 -5.42
N SER A 125 -16.03 19.42 -5.81
CA SER A 125 -15.17 19.11 -6.96
C SER A 125 -14.35 17.83 -6.78
N VAL A 126 -13.83 17.55 -5.58
CA VAL A 126 -13.10 16.31 -5.28
C VAL A 126 -14.03 15.10 -5.35
N ARG A 127 -15.27 15.22 -4.85
CA ARG A 127 -16.27 14.14 -4.92
C ARG A 127 -16.71 13.84 -6.35
N GLU A 128 -16.93 14.87 -7.17
CA GLU A 128 -17.24 14.72 -8.59
C GLU A 128 -16.09 14.08 -9.38
N ALA A 129 -14.85 14.48 -9.11
CA ALA A 129 -13.67 13.90 -9.74
C ALA A 129 -13.49 12.42 -9.36
N GLN A 130 -13.67 12.08 -8.08
CA GLN A 130 -13.65 10.67 -7.63
C GLN A 130 -14.74 9.84 -8.33
N GLN A 131 -15.96 10.39 -8.45
CA GLN A 131 -17.06 9.73 -9.18
C GLN A 131 -16.74 9.51 -10.67
N LYS A 132 -16.08 10.47 -11.34
CA LYS A 132 -15.61 10.34 -12.73
C LYS A 132 -14.54 9.24 -12.84
N ILE A 133 -13.56 9.23 -11.94
CA ILE A 133 -12.51 8.19 -11.88
C ILE A 133 -13.13 6.79 -11.69
N ASP A 134 -14.12 6.64 -10.82
CA ASP A 134 -14.78 5.35 -10.58
C ASP A 134 -15.74 4.94 -11.71
N ALA A 135 -16.34 5.89 -12.44
CA ALA A 135 -17.07 5.62 -13.67
C ALA A 135 -16.12 5.17 -14.81
N LEU A 136 -14.97 5.83 -14.98
CA LEU A 136 -13.93 5.45 -15.95
C LEU A 136 -13.43 4.03 -15.71
N LYS A 137 -13.13 3.64 -14.45
CA LYS A 137 -12.76 2.26 -14.10
C LYS A 137 -13.80 1.23 -14.56
N ARG A 138 -15.10 1.53 -14.37
CA ARG A 138 -16.19 0.62 -14.77
C ARG A 138 -16.26 0.46 -16.29
N MET A 139 -16.29 1.57 -17.03
CA MET A 139 -16.33 1.55 -18.50
C MET A 139 -15.10 0.85 -19.10
N ILE A 140 -13.94 0.98 -18.46
CA ILE A 140 -12.71 0.30 -18.90
C ILE A 140 -12.77 -1.20 -18.58
N SER A 141 -13.27 -1.61 -17.42
CA SER A 141 -13.49 -3.04 -17.10
C SER A 141 -14.58 -3.68 -17.97
N GLU A 142 -15.56 -2.90 -18.45
CA GLU A 142 -16.59 -3.33 -19.39
C GLU A 142 -16.02 -3.47 -20.81
N ALA A 143 -15.19 -2.52 -21.25
CA ALA A 143 -14.46 -2.59 -22.51
C ALA A 143 -13.48 -3.77 -22.54
N GLU A 144 -12.64 -3.95 -21.51
CA GLU A 144 -11.71 -5.09 -21.40
C GLU A 144 -12.45 -6.45 -21.46
N MET A 145 -13.71 -6.52 -20.98
CA MET A 145 -14.56 -7.72 -21.09
C MET A 145 -15.11 -7.93 -22.51
N LEU A 146 -15.61 -6.86 -23.15
CA LEU A 146 -16.17 -6.91 -24.50
C LEU A 146 -15.11 -7.19 -25.56
N GLU A 147 -13.90 -6.64 -25.39
CA GLU A 147 -12.73 -6.93 -26.22
C GLU A 147 -12.34 -8.41 -26.09
N ALA A 148 -12.23 -8.95 -24.87
CA ALA A 148 -11.98 -10.39 -24.66
C ALA A 148 -13.09 -11.29 -25.23
N GLN A 149 -14.36 -10.85 -25.18
CA GLN A 149 -15.47 -11.57 -25.81
C GLN A 149 -15.37 -11.54 -27.35
N ALA A 150 -14.95 -10.42 -27.93
CA ALA A 150 -14.72 -10.29 -29.37
C ALA A 150 -13.54 -11.14 -29.84
N GLU A 151 -12.41 -11.13 -29.13
CA GLU A 151 -11.26 -12.01 -29.40
C GLU A 151 -11.66 -13.49 -29.35
N LEU A 152 -12.44 -13.91 -28.34
CA LEU A 152 -12.95 -15.28 -28.27
C LEU A 152 -13.88 -15.64 -29.44
N GLN A 153 -14.69 -14.69 -29.93
CA GLN A 153 -15.53 -14.90 -31.12
C GLN A 153 -14.72 -14.92 -32.42
N GLU A 154 -13.69 -14.08 -32.57
CA GLU A 154 -12.79 -14.10 -33.71
C GLU A 154 -11.94 -15.37 -33.73
N MET A 155 -11.41 -15.80 -32.59
CA MET A 155 -10.76 -17.11 -32.45
C MET A 155 -11.72 -18.26 -32.78
N ALA A 156 -12.98 -18.20 -32.35
CA ALA A 156 -13.98 -19.20 -32.70
C ALA A 156 -14.30 -19.20 -34.22
N GLN A 157 -14.41 -18.04 -34.86
CA GLN A 157 -14.64 -17.94 -36.31
C GLN A 157 -13.41 -18.36 -37.13
N GLY A 158 -12.20 -18.01 -36.69
CA GLY A 158 -10.94 -18.48 -37.25
C GLY A 158 -10.78 -19.99 -37.12
N MET A 159 -11.20 -20.57 -35.99
CA MET A 159 -11.31 -22.02 -35.82
C MET A 159 -12.40 -22.62 -36.73
N ILE A 160 -13.58 -22.03 -36.86
CA ILE A 160 -14.62 -22.51 -37.79
C ILE A 160 -14.12 -22.50 -39.25
N SER A 161 -13.34 -21.49 -39.63
CA SER A 161 -12.67 -21.40 -40.94
C SER A 161 -11.59 -22.47 -41.15
N SER A 162 -10.87 -22.89 -40.09
CA SER A 162 -9.93 -24.02 -40.16
C SER A 162 -10.57 -25.39 -39.93
N ILE A 163 -11.81 -25.45 -39.45
CA ILE A 163 -12.64 -26.67 -39.28
C ILE A 163 -13.23 -27.14 -40.65
N GLY A 164 -12.43 -27.03 -41.70
CA GLY A 164 -12.52 -27.92 -42.87
C GLY A 164 -12.13 -29.37 -42.55
N GLY A 165 -11.57 -29.64 -41.35
CA GLY A 165 -11.15 -30.96 -40.89
C GLY A 165 -11.35 -31.17 -39.39
N ALA A 166 -12.59 -31.31 -38.94
CA ALA A 166 -13.00 -31.36 -37.52
C ALA A 166 -12.37 -32.47 -36.65
N GLY A 167 -11.69 -33.46 -37.24
CA GLY A 167 -11.03 -34.54 -36.50
C GLY A 167 -9.63 -34.18 -35.96
N ASP A 168 -8.83 -33.43 -36.72
CA ASP A 168 -7.41 -33.20 -36.40
C ASP A 168 -7.21 -32.18 -35.25
N THR A 169 -8.14 -31.23 -35.11
CA THR A 169 -8.11 -30.22 -34.04
C THR A 169 -8.47 -30.79 -32.67
N LEU A 170 -9.46 -31.70 -32.61
CA LEU A 170 -9.88 -32.30 -31.34
C LEU A 170 -8.76 -33.18 -30.76
N SER A 171 -8.13 -33.99 -31.60
CA SER A 171 -6.99 -34.85 -31.22
C SER A 171 -5.81 -34.05 -30.69
N ARG A 172 -5.43 -32.93 -31.31
CA ARG A 172 -4.36 -32.06 -30.77
C ARG A 172 -4.73 -31.37 -29.46
N VAL A 173 -6.01 -31.03 -29.25
CA VAL A 173 -6.47 -30.43 -27.98
C VAL A 173 -6.43 -31.46 -26.85
N GLU A 174 -6.81 -32.70 -27.13
CA GLU A 174 -6.70 -33.83 -26.19
C GLU A 174 -5.24 -34.17 -25.85
N GLU A 175 -4.36 -34.20 -26.85
CA GLU A 175 -2.90 -34.38 -26.67
C GLU A 175 -2.30 -33.25 -25.82
N TYR A 176 -2.61 -31.98 -26.11
CA TYR A 176 -2.11 -30.82 -25.34
C TYR A 176 -2.65 -30.78 -23.90
N LEU A 177 -3.92 -31.16 -23.68
CA LEU A 177 -4.48 -31.30 -22.33
C LEU A 177 -3.80 -32.43 -21.54
N THR A 178 -3.47 -33.54 -22.22
CA THR A 178 -2.77 -34.68 -21.62
C THR A 178 -1.33 -34.31 -21.27
N GLU A 179 -0.58 -33.65 -22.17
CA GLU A 179 0.77 -33.16 -21.87
C GLU A 179 0.76 -32.16 -20.70
N ARG A 180 -0.22 -31.24 -20.66
CA ARG A 180 -0.38 -30.31 -19.53
C ARG A 180 -0.67 -31.03 -18.22
N ARG A 181 -1.55 -32.03 -18.22
CA ARG A 181 -1.87 -32.86 -17.05
C ARG A 181 -0.61 -33.55 -16.52
N ASP A 182 0.15 -34.21 -17.39
CA ASP A 182 1.31 -35.00 -16.98
C ASP A 182 2.47 -34.10 -16.53
N LYS A 183 2.63 -32.93 -17.15
CA LYS A 183 3.58 -31.89 -16.72
C LYS A 183 3.20 -31.26 -15.37
N ALA A 184 1.90 -31.14 -15.07
CA ALA A 184 1.41 -30.73 -13.76
C ALA A 184 1.60 -31.84 -12.70
N ALA A 185 1.29 -33.09 -13.03
CA ALA A 185 1.49 -34.24 -12.14
C ALA A 185 2.97 -34.49 -11.85
N GLY A 186 3.85 -34.31 -12.84
CA GLY A 186 5.30 -34.34 -12.67
C GLY A 186 5.79 -33.22 -11.75
N ARG A 187 5.31 -31.98 -11.94
CA ARG A 187 5.61 -30.86 -11.02
C ARG A 187 5.11 -31.11 -9.60
N ALA A 188 3.92 -31.68 -9.42
CA ALA A 188 3.40 -32.05 -8.10
C ALA A 188 4.25 -33.15 -7.44
N ARG A 189 4.72 -34.15 -8.21
CA ARG A 189 5.61 -35.21 -7.72
C ARG A 189 7.00 -34.68 -7.35
N VAL A 190 7.53 -33.70 -8.10
CA VAL A 190 8.77 -32.99 -7.75
C VAL A 190 8.57 -32.14 -6.49
N ALA A 191 7.49 -31.37 -6.39
CA ALA A 191 7.19 -30.56 -5.20
C ALA A 191 7.01 -31.41 -3.92
N ALA A 192 6.36 -32.57 -4.04
CA ALA A 192 6.25 -33.55 -2.95
C ALA A 192 7.59 -34.22 -2.59
N GLY A 193 8.59 -34.17 -3.49
CA GLY A 193 9.97 -34.61 -3.28
C GLY A 193 10.96 -33.47 -3.03
N SER A 194 10.48 -32.23 -2.83
CA SER A 194 11.32 -31.03 -2.64
C SER A 194 10.83 -30.15 -1.49
N ILE A 195 10.53 -30.76 -0.34
CA ILE A 195 10.48 -30.03 0.93
C ILE A 195 11.90 -29.96 1.48
N ASP A 196 12.38 -28.73 1.64
CA ASP A 196 13.75 -28.42 2.04
C ASP A 196 13.84 -28.10 3.54
N SER A 197 14.79 -28.77 4.19
CA SER A 197 15.61 -28.58 5.43
C SER A 197 15.35 -27.45 6.45
N SER A 198 14.40 -26.55 6.22
CA SER A 198 14.00 -25.41 7.06
C SER A 198 13.44 -25.77 8.46
N GLN A 199 13.52 -27.03 8.89
CA GLN A 199 13.24 -27.48 10.26
C GLN A 199 14.49 -27.55 11.16
N VAL A 200 15.70 -27.37 10.61
CA VAL A 200 16.94 -27.47 11.41
C VAL A 200 17.16 -26.23 12.29
N GLU A 201 17.12 -25.03 11.70
CA GLU A 201 17.45 -23.76 12.37
C GLU A 201 16.46 -23.33 13.48
N LEU A 202 15.29 -23.98 13.59
CA LEU A 202 14.33 -23.76 14.67
C LEU A 202 14.43 -24.78 15.81
N MET A 203 15.13 -25.90 15.61
CA MET A 203 15.24 -26.96 16.64
C MET A 203 16.49 -26.80 17.50
N GLU A 204 17.58 -26.25 16.95
CA GLU A 204 18.82 -26.00 17.71
C GLU A 204 18.60 -24.97 18.83
N ALA A 205 17.89 -23.87 18.56
CA ALA A 205 17.63 -22.82 19.54
C ALA A 205 16.69 -23.24 20.70
N GLU A 206 15.83 -24.24 20.51
CA GLU A 206 15.06 -24.84 21.62
C GLU A 206 15.86 -25.93 22.34
N GLN A 207 16.70 -26.70 21.64
CA GLN A 207 17.52 -27.75 22.27
C GLN A 207 18.69 -27.20 23.09
N GLU A 208 19.32 -26.11 22.68
CA GLU A 208 20.42 -25.47 23.43
C GLU A 208 19.91 -24.93 24.78
N ALA A 209 18.76 -24.23 24.77
CA ALA A 209 18.12 -23.72 25.98
C ALA A 209 17.64 -24.84 26.94
N LEU A 210 17.15 -25.96 26.41
CA LEU A 210 16.77 -27.13 27.21
C LEU A 210 17.98 -27.92 27.72
N GLY A 211 19.10 -27.91 26.98
CA GLY A 211 20.34 -28.60 27.33
C GLY A 211 20.98 -28.03 28.59
N ASP A 212 21.17 -26.71 28.66
CA ASP A 212 21.75 -26.04 29.84
C ASP A 212 20.88 -26.22 31.09
N GLN A 213 19.55 -26.16 30.95
CA GLN A 213 18.62 -26.41 32.06
C GLN A 213 18.74 -27.86 32.56
N ALA A 214 18.74 -28.84 31.66
CA ALA A 214 18.88 -30.25 32.01
C ALA A 214 20.24 -30.58 32.66
N LEU A 215 21.34 -29.97 32.20
CA LEU A 215 22.66 -30.16 32.79
C LEU A 215 22.74 -29.58 34.21
N ALA A 216 22.20 -28.37 34.41
CA ALA A 216 22.19 -27.71 35.71
C ALA A 216 21.32 -28.46 36.73
N GLU A 217 20.13 -28.92 36.33
CA GLU A 217 19.24 -29.72 37.19
C GLU A 217 19.84 -31.09 37.52
N PHE A 218 20.53 -31.75 36.57
CA PHE A 218 21.23 -33.00 36.83
C PHE A 218 22.43 -32.84 37.78
N ALA A 219 23.27 -31.82 37.57
CA ALA A 219 24.40 -31.52 38.45
C ALA A 219 23.94 -31.19 39.88
N ALA A 220 22.83 -30.44 40.02
CA ALA A 220 22.21 -30.14 41.32
C ALA A 220 21.57 -31.36 41.99
N ALA A 221 20.96 -32.28 41.22
CA ALA A 221 20.35 -33.49 41.74
C ALA A 221 21.37 -34.53 42.26
N TYR A 222 22.58 -34.57 41.67
CA TYR A 222 23.63 -35.52 42.03
C TYR A 222 24.83 -34.92 42.80
N GLY A 223 24.84 -33.60 43.03
CA GLY A 223 25.77 -32.94 43.95
C GLY A 223 27.22 -32.86 43.46
N LEU A 224 27.42 -32.63 42.15
CA LEU A 224 28.75 -32.57 41.53
C LEU A 224 29.13 -31.13 41.17
N GLU A 225 30.22 -30.62 41.76
CA GLU A 225 30.91 -29.42 41.25
C GLU A 225 31.58 -29.75 39.90
N MET A 226 31.49 -28.86 38.91
CA MET A 226 32.10 -29.06 37.58
C MET A 226 33.53 -28.51 37.48
N PRO A 227 34.53 -29.37 37.19
CA PRO A 227 35.78 -28.99 36.56
C PRO A 227 35.73 -29.20 35.03
N ALA A 228 36.54 -28.45 34.27
CA ALA A 228 36.72 -28.66 32.83
C ALA A 228 37.89 -29.64 32.56
N ALA A 229 37.73 -30.55 31.58
CA ALA A 229 38.79 -31.46 31.10
C ALA A 229 38.47 -32.02 29.69
N GLU A 230 39.45 -32.70 29.07
CA GLU A 230 39.48 -33.10 27.64
C GLU A 230 39.54 -34.63 27.41
N ALA A 231 38.98 -35.08 26.27
CA ALA A 231 39.45 -36.16 25.38
C ALA A 231 39.62 -37.66 25.83
N ALA A 232 39.87 -38.52 24.81
CA ALA A 232 40.37 -39.92 24.83
C ALA A 232 39.41 -41.09 25.21
N GLU A 233 39.56 -42.37 24.82
CA GLU A 233 40.26 -43.05 23.67
C GLU A 233 39.86 -44.58 23.52
N THR A 234 39.70 -45.08 22.28
CA THR A 234 40.04 -46.46 21.75
C THR A 234 39.45 -47.81 22.29
N ALA A 235 39.70 -48.89 21.50
CA ALA A 235 39.52 -50.37 21.70
C ALA A 235 38.08 -50.99 21.64
N ALA A 236 37.75 -52.19 21.08
CA ALA A 236 38.43 -53.43 20.59
C ALA A 236 38.56 -54.59 21.62
N ALA A 237 38.36 -55.91 21.35
CA ALA A 237 37.98 -56.70 20.14
C ALA A 237 37.32 -58.10 20.50
N GLU A 238 37.59 -59.17 19.72
CA GLU A 238 37.27 -60.64 19.92
C GLU A 238 35.80 -61.10 19.67
N ASP A 239 35.40 -62.19 18.98
CA ASP A 239 35.96 -63.39 18.28
C ASP A 239 35.97 -64.78 19.04
N ARG A 240 35.43 -65.83 18.35
CA ARG A 240 35.40 -67.31 18.64
C ARG A 240 34.64 -67.90 19.85
N GLY A 241 34.08 -69.12 19.69
CA GLY A 241 33.73 -70.02 20.82
C GLY A 241 32.60 -71.08 20.64
N GLU A 242 32.75 -72.07 19.73
CA GLU A 242 31.78 -73.15 19.43
C GLU A 242 31.64 -74.28 20.51
N ALA A 243 30.44 -74.88 20.70
CA ALA A 243 30.22 -76.35 20.93
C ALA A 243 28.75 -76.85 21.17
N ALA A 244 28.49 -78.10 20.73
CA ALA A 244 27.53 -79.13 21.25
C ALA A 244 26.00 -79.16 20.91
N PRO A 245 25.50 -80.25 20.26
CA PRO A 245 24.09 -80.71 20.16
C PRO A 245 23.86 -81.98 21.08
N PRO A 246 22.92 -82.97 20.88
CA PRO A 246 21.77 -83.14 19.96
C PRO A 246 20.47 -83.78 20.57
N VAL A 247 19.37 -83.86 19.78
CA VAL A 247 18.34 -84.94 19.84
C VAL A 247 17.83 -85.25 18.40
N LYS A 248 17.20 -86.42 18.18
CA LYS A 248 16.75 -86.96 16.87
C LYS A 248 15.21 -87.01 16.75
N ASP A 249 14.70 -87.11 15.52
CA ASP A 249 13.47 -87.83 15.19
C ASP A 249 13.61 -88.61 13.85
N LEU A 250 12.66 -89.48 13.48
CA LEU A 250 12.89 -90.65 12.62
C LEU A 250 12.00 -90.79 11.36
N GLY A 251 12.63 -90.64 10.18
CA GLY A 251 12.44 -91.51 9.00
C GLY A 251 11.07 -91.56 8.30
N PRO A 252 10.87 -92.49 7.34
CA PRO A 252 11.80 -93.51 6.78
C PRO A 252 12.34 -93.05 5.38
N ALA A 253 12.55 -93.81 4.28
CA ALA A 253 12.32 -95.21 3.93
C ALA A 253 13.08 -95.70 2.66
N VAL A 254 13.63 -96.94 2.72
CA VAL A 254 13.94 -97.89 1.60
C VAL A 254 14.96 -97.48 0.47
N PRO A 255 15.50 -98.41 -0.36
CA PRO A 255 16.96 -98.47 -0.59
C PRO A 255 17.38 -98.65 -2.08
N GLU A 256 18.64 -99.02 -2.33
CA GLU A 256 18.95 -100.07 -3.32
C GLU A 256 20.26 -100.83 -3.01
N SER A 257 20.32 -102.07 -3.50
CA SER A 257 21.39 -103.11 -3.49
C SER A 257 22.71 -102.87 -2.72
#